data_AF-A0A0Q0XBJ6-F1
#
_entry.id   AF-A0A0Q0XBJ6-F1
#
_cell.length_a   1.000
_cell.length_b   1.000
_cell.length_c   1.000
_cell.angle_alpha   90.00
_cell.angle_beta   90.00
_cell.angle_gamma   90.00
#
_symmetry.space_group_name_H-M   'P 1'
#
loop_
_entity.id
_entity.type
_entity.pdbx_description
1 polymer ?
#
loop_
_entity_poly.entity_id
_entity_poly.type
_entity_poly.pdbx_seq_one_letter_code
_entity_poly.pdbx_strand_id
1 'polypeptide(L)' 'MDDHTSDATLLLDLDGMAVERVERLADGSRVAWLVTADEAARACPGCGVFSGRVKGVVRT' A
#
# COMPACT_ATOMS: atom_id res chain seq x y z
N MET A 1 27.47 0.81 23.29
CA MET A 1 27.20 1.19 21.89
C MET A 1 25.79 0.72 21.65
N ASP A 2 24.87 1.61 22.00
CA ASP A 2 23.46 1.28 22.21
C ASP A 2 22.79 1.32 20.84
N ASP A 3 22.47 0.13 20.33
CA ASP A 3 21.77 -0.08 19.06
C ASP A 3 20.31 0.33 19.22
N HIS A 4 20.07 1.64 19.25
CA HIS A 4 18.73 2.20 19.11
C HIS A 4 18.30 2.06 17.66
N THR A 5 17.94 0.83 17.26
CA THR A 5 17.03 0.63 16.13
C THR A 5 15.73 1.35 16.52
N SER A 6 15.62 2.62 16.13
CA SER A 6 14.41 3.41 16.34
C SER A 6 13.25 2.65 15.70
N ASP A 7 12.29 2.20 16.51
CA ASP A 7 10.99 1.76 16.01
C ASP A 7 10.25 2.99 15.47
N ALA A 8 10.74 3.49 14.33
CA ALA A 8 10.16 4.59 13.62
C ALA A 8 8.85 4.11 13.00
N THR A 9 7.74 4.53 13.59
CA THR A 9 6.42 4.37 12.97
C THR A 9 6.27 5.48 11.93
N LEU A 10 6.12 5.08 10.66
CA LEU A 10 5.84 5.98 9.55
C LEU A 10 4.39 5.76 9.10
N LEU A 11 3.59 6.82 9.11
CA LEU A 11 2.26 6.83 8.50
C LEU A 11 2.41 7.18 7.02
N LEU A 12 1.88 6.33 6.15
CA LEU A 12 2.05 6.43 4.70
C LEU A 12 0.93 7.21 3.99
N ASP A 13 -0.11 7.63 4.72
CA ASP A 13 -1.25 8.40 4.20
C ASP A 13 -1.90 7.76 2.95
N LEU A 14 -2.11 6.44 2.99
CA LEU A 14 -2.65 5.65 1.88
C LEU A 14 -4.17 5.50 2.03
N ASP A 15 -4.89 6.53 1.62
CA ASP A 15 -6.36 6.54 1.66
C ASP A 15 -6.99 5.39 0.87
N GLY A 16 -8.03 4.78 1.46
CA GLY A 16 -8.76 3.68 0.85
C GLY A 16 -8.01 2.35 0.80
N MET A 17 -6.84 2.23 1.46
CA MET A 17 -6.07 0.99 1.55
C MET A 17 -6.07 0.43 2.97
N ALA A 18 -6.09 -0.90 3.09
CA ALA A 18 -5.93 -1.64 4.34
C ALA A 18 -4.71 -2.55 4.24
N VAL A 19 -3.98 -2.70 5.35
CA VAL A 19 -2.87 -3.66 5.42
C VAL A 19 -3.44 -5.06 5.63
N GLU A 20 -3.16 -5.97 4.69
CA GLU A 20 -3.53 -7.38 4.80
C GLU A 20 -2.52 -8.14 5.66
N ARG A 21 -1.22 -7.89 5.45
CA ARG A 21 -0.11 -8.53 6.18
C ARG A 21 1.18 -7.75 6.06
N VAL A 22 2.08 -7.95 7.01
CA VAL A 22 3.44 -7.42 6.98
C VAL A 22 4.44 -8.57 7.07
N GLU A 23 5.36 -8.65 6.11
CA GLU A 23 6.49 -9.57 6.14
C GLU A 23 7.75 -8.85 6.60
N ARG A 24 8.58 -9.53 7.38
CA ARG A 24 9.95 -9.11 7.64
C ARG A 24 10.90 -9.90 6.73
N LEU A 25 11.72 -9.19 5.97
CA LEU A 25 12.72 -9.80 5.09
C LEU A 25 14.02 -10.07 5.86
N ALA A 26 14.87 -10.92 5.26
CA ALA A 26 16.14 -11.33 5.87
C ALA A 26 17.13 -10.16 6.04
N ASP A 27 17.00 -9.11 5.22
CA ASP A 27 17.79 -7.87 5.32
C ASP A 27 17.27 -6.92 6.43
N GLY A 28 16.26 -7.34 7.19
CA GLY A 28 15.65 -6.56 8.27
C GLY A 28 14.58 -5.57 7.81
N SER A 29 14.40 -5.37 6.50
CA SER A 29 13.33 -4.55 5.95
C SER A 29 11.95 -5.20 6.14
N ARG A 30 10.89 -4.40 5.93
CA ARG A 30 9.50 -4.81 6.11
C ARG A 30 8.72 -4.54 4.84
N VAL A 31 7.92 -5.52 4.39
CA VAL A 31 7.03 -5.39 3.24
C VAL A 31 5.59 -5.45 3.74
N ALA A 32 4.83 -4.37 3.55
CA ALA A 32 3.40 -4.34 3.83
C ALA A 32 2.61 -4.66 2.56
N TRP A 33 1.77 -5.68 2.64
CA TRP A 33 0.85 -6.08 1.58
C TRP A 33 -0.47 -5.36 1.82
N LEU A 34 -0.93 -4.60 0.81
CA LEU A 34 -2.10 -3.75 0.92
C LEU A 34 -3.23 -4.25 0.02
N VAL A 35 -4.45 -4.15 0.52
CA VAL A 35 -5.68 -4.36 -0.23
C VAL A 35 -6.48 -3.05 -0.24
N THR A 36 -7.32 -2.85 -1.24
CA THR A 36 -8.30 -1.75 -1.18
C THR A 36 -9.26 -2.05 -0.04
N ALA A 37 -9.41 -1.11 0.90
CA ALA A 37 -10.22 -1.26 2.11
C ALA A 37 -11.71 -1.40 1.81
N ASP A 38 -12.16 -0.81 0.70
CA ASP A 38 -13.52 -0.86 0.21
C ASP A 38 -13.53 -1.21 -1.27
N GLU A 39 -14.17 -2.31 -1.65
CA GLU A 39 -14.33 -2.68 -3.07
C GLU A 39 -15.07 -1.59 -3.87
N ALA A 40 -15.94 -0.79 -3.22
CA ALA A 40 -16.60 0.36 -3.81
C ALA A 40 -15.66 1.56 -4.06
N ALA A 41 -14.57 1.68 -3.27
CA ALA A 41 -13.55 2.73 -3.43
C ALA A 41 -12.61 2.50 -4.62
N ARG A 42 -12.79 1.39 -5.36
CA ARG A 42 -12.10 1.14 -6.63
C ARG A 42 -12.52 2.12 -7.73
N ALA A 43 -13.56 2.90 -7.50
CA ALA A 43 -14.02 3.97 -8.37
C ALA A 43 -13.07 5.17 -8.34
N CYS A 44 -12.68 5.67 -9.52
CA CYS A 44 -11.96 6.93 -9.63
C CYS A 44 -12.78 8.07 -8.98
N PRO A 45 -12.24 8.84 -8.03
CA PRO A 45 -12.98 9.90 -7.35
C PRO A 45 -13.40 11.06 -8.29
N GLY A 46 -12.79 11.17 -9.48
CA GLY A 46 -13.14 12.18 -10.47
C GLY A 46 -14.25 11.78 -11.45
N CYS A 47 -14.48 10.48 -11.69
CA CYS A 47 -15.43 10.03 -12.72
C CYS A 47 -16.28 8.79 -12.35
N GLY A 48 -16.09 8.21 -11.17
CA GLY A 48 -16.87 7.07 -10.67
C GLY A 48 -16.59 5.73 -11.35
N VAL A 49 -15.65 5.67 -12.31
CA VAL A 49 -15.33 4.44 -13.03
C VAL A 49 -14.51 3.51 -12.15
N PHE A 50 -15.00 2.27 -11.98
CA PHE A 50 -14.29 1.21 -11.27
C PHE A 50 -13.05 0.77 -12.04
N SER A 51 -11.89 0.91 -11.41
CA SER A 51 -10.62 0.46 -11.97
C SER A 51 -10.61 -1.08 -12.04
N GLY A 52 -10.82 -1.65 -13.22
CA GLY A 52 -10.45 -3.05 -13.47
C GLY A 52 -8.93 -3.19 -13.32
N ARG A 53 -8.44 -4.33 -12.81
CA ARG A 53 -6.99 -4.60 -12.79
C ARG A 53 -6.50 -4.65 -14.25
N VAL A 54 -5.92 -3.58 -14.77
CA VAL A 54 -5.36 -3.56 -16.14
C VAL A 54 -3.85 -3.75 -16.03
N LYS A 55 -3.35 -4.92 -16.44
CA LYS A 55 -1.91 -5.10 -16.67
C LYS A 55 -1.64 -4.59 -18.09
N GLY A 56 -1.29 -3.32 -18.22
CA GLY A 56 -1.04 -2.67 -19.50
C GLY A 56 0.03 -1.59 -19.38
N VAL A 57 0.87 -1.47 -20.39
CA VAL A 57 1.87 -0.38 -20.49
C VAL A 57 1.18 0.82 -21.11
N VAL A 58 1.08 1.92 -20.36
CA VAL A 58 0.71 3.22 -20.91
C VAL A 58 1.98 3.91 -21.43
N ARG A 59 1.89 4.46 -22.64
CA ARG A 59 2.88 5.39 -23.19
C ARG A 59 2.15 6.70 -23.49
N THR A 60 2.67 7.79 -22.94
CA THR A 60 2.27 9.18 -23.23
C THR A 60 3.09 9.73 -24.37
#